data_AF-A0A357ZHZ9-F1
#
_entry.id   AF-A0A357ZHZ9-F1
#
_cell.length_a   1.000
_cell.length_b   1.000
_cell.length_c   1.000
_cell.angle_alpha   90.00
_cell.angle_beta   90.00
_cell.angle_gamma   90.00
#
_symmetry.space_group_name_H-M   'P 1'
#
loop_
_entity.id
_entity.type
_entity.pdbx_description
1 polymer ?
#
loop_
_entity_poly.entity_id
_entity_poly.type
_entity_poly.pdbx_seq_one_letter_code
_entity_poly.pdbx_strand_id
1 'polypeptide(L)' 'MPRYQIWYIEGPNGALKKSREQVVEADSFAAALAPFSPWPVVENYNHITASAWNPGTCLYYQEMWEAKRLDD' A
#
# COMPACT_ATOMS: atom_id res chain seq x y z
N MET A 1 9.78 -10.69 -13.01
CA MET A 1 9.65 -10.15 -11.64
C MET A 1 8.17 -10.03 -11.33
N PRO A 2 7.72 -10.28 -10.09
CA PRO A 2 6.33 -10.03 -9.70
C PRO A 2 5.90 -8.60 -10.01
N ARG A 3 4.65 -8.44 -10.44
CA ARG A 3 4.02 -7.15 -10.68
C ARG A 3 3.10 -6.79 -9.52
N TYR A 4 3.16 -5.53 -9.12
CA TYR A 4 2.35 -5.00 -8.03
C TYR A 4 1.56 -3.80 -8.52
N GLN A 5 0.26 -3.82 -8.26
CA GLN A 5 -0.59 -2.65 -8.37
C GLN A 5 -0.49 -1.85 -7.08
N ILE A 6 -0.09 -0.58 -7.21
CA ILE A 6 0.12 0.34 -6.10
C ILE A 6 -1.00 1.39 -6.10
N TRP A 7 -1.50 1.73 -4.91
CA TRP A 7 -2.40 2.86 -4.69
C TRP A 7 -1.99 3.65 -3.45
N TYR A 8 -2.28 4.94 -3.47
CA TYR A 8 -2.35 5.75 -2.27
C TYR A 8 -3.78 5.77 -1.74
N ILE A 9 -3.96 5.58 -0.44
CA ILE A 9 -5.26 5.50 0.22
C ILE A 9 -5.29 6.50 1.36
N GLU A 10 -6.27 7.40 1.36
CA GLU A 10 -6.46 8.37 2.43
C GLU A 10 -7.94 8.62 2.73
N GLY A 11 -8.23 9.12 3.94
CA GLY A 11 -9.56 9.60 4.31
C GLY A 11 -10.03 9.18 5.70
N PRO A 12 -11.22 9.61 6.12
CA PRO A 12 -11.81 9.17 7.37
C PRO A 12 -12.19 7.69 7.31
N ASN A 13 -12.15 7.00 8.46
CA ASN A 13 -12.60 5.62 8.59
C ASN A 13 -14.03 5.48 8.05
N GLY A 14 -14.23 4.54 7.11
CA GLY A 14 -15.52 4.31 6.45
C GLY A 14 -15.75 5.11 5.16
N ALA A 15 -14.89 6.05 4.81
CA ALA A 15 -14.92 6.77 3.52
C ALA A 15 -13.52 6.96 2.91
N LEU A 16 -12.67 5.92 3.03
CA LEU A 16 -11.35 5.88 2.41
C LEU A 16 -11.45 5.96 0.90
N LYS A 17 -10.53 6.70 0.29
CA LYS A 17 -10.45 6.88 -1.16
C LYS A 17 -9.11 6.38 -1.68
N LYS A 18 -9.15 5.69 -2.82
CA LYS A 18 -7.96 5.28 -3.57
C LYS A 18 -7.59 6.36 -4.59
N SER A 19 -6.30 6.63 -4.73
CA SER A 19 -5.74 7.51 -5.75
C SER A 19 -4.32 7.04 -6.13
N ARG A 20 -3.69 7.73 -7.10
CA ARG A 20 -2.31 7.47 -7.55
C ARG A 20 -2.06 5.98 -7.87
N GLU A 21 -2.72 5.52 -8.92
CA GLU A 21 -2.64 4.13 -9.36
C GLU A 21 -1.46 3.91 -10.30
N GLN A 22 -0.58 2.97 -9.95
CA GLN A 22 0.57 2.59 -10.78
C GLN A 22 0.90 1.10 -10.67
N VAL A 23 1.36 0.49 -11.76
CA VAL A 23 1.93 -0.86 -11.73
C VAL A 23 3.45 -0.77 -11.70
N VAL A 24 4.07 -1.52 -10.80
CA VAL A 24 5.54 -1.63 -10.69
C VAL A 24 5.98 -3.10 -10.69
N GLU A 25 7.21 -3.33 -11.12
CA GLU A 25 7.89 -4.62 -10.97
C GLU A 25 8.87 -4.54 -9.81
N ALA A 26 8.84 -5.53 -8.92
CA ALA A 26 9.71 -5.57 -7.74
C ALA A 26 9.88 -7.00 -7.23
N ASP A 27 10.91 -7.23 -6.40
CA ASP A 27 11.20 -8.56 -5.83
C ASP A 27 10.37 -8.87 -4.57
N SER A 28 9.75 -7.87 -3.95
CA SER A 28 8.93 -8.01 -2.75
C SER A 28 7.96 -6.84 -2.57
N PHE A 29 6.98 -6.97 -1.68
CA PHE A 29 6.10 -5.87 -1.28
C PHE A 29 6.87 -4.67 -0.71
N ALA A 30 7.88 -4.92 0.12
CA ALA A 30 8.72 -3.88 0.68
C ALA A 30 9.48 -3.11 -0.42
N ALA A 31 10.05 -3.82 -1.39
CA ALA A 31 10.72 -3.21 -2.53
C ALA A 31 9.74 -2.44 -3.42
N ALA A 32 8.52 -2.94 -3.60
CA ALA A 32 7.48 -2.28 -4.38
C ALA A 32 6.99 -0.96 -3.75
N LEU A 33 6.90 -0.91 -2.41
CA LEU A 33 6.39 0.26 -1.67
C LEU A 33 7.47 1.28 -1.30
N ALA A 34 8.74 0.88 -1.19
CA ALA A 34 9.85 1.75 -0.80
C ALA A 34 9.98 3.06 -1.62
N PRO A 35 9.71 3.09 -2.95
CA PRO A 35 9.76 4.33 -3.72
C PRO A 35 8.64 5.33 -3.36
N PHE A 36 7.52 4.84 -2.82
CA PHE A 36 6.32 5.64 -2.57
C PHE A 36 6.21 6.11 -1.11
N SER A 37 6.80 5.35 -0.20
CA SER A 37 6.68 5.63 1.23
C SER A 37 7.89 5.16 2.03
N PRO A 38 8.38 5.98 2.97
CA PRO A 38 9.35 5.54 3.98
C PRO A 38 8.70 4.81 5.17
N TRP A 39 7.37 4.64 5.17
CA TRP A 39 6.65 4.09 6.32
C TRP A 39 6.83 2.56 6.45
N PRO A 40 6.66 2.00 7.66
CA PRO A 40 6.74 0.56 7.86
C PRO A 40 5.72 -0.20 7.01
N VAL A 41 6.19 -1.22 6.30
CA VAL A 41 5.36 -2.10 5.46
C VAL A 41 4.87 -3.28 6.29
N VAL A 42 3.58 -3.56 6.22
CA VAL A 42 2.95 -4.73 6.84
C VAL A 42 2.26 -5.53 5.74
N GLU A 43 2.66 -6.79 5.59
CA GLU A 43 1.94 -7.73 4.72
C GLU A 43 0.64 -8.16 5.39
N ASN A 44 -0.45 -8.16 4.62
CA ASN A 44 -1.73 -8.64 5.09
C ASN A 44 -1.74 -10.17 5.15
N TYR A 45 -2.59 -10.73 6.02
CA TYR A 45 -2.69 -12.17 6.29
C TYR A 45 -2.98 -13.01 5.04
N ASN A 46 -3.58 -12.43 4.00
CA ASN A 46 -3.86 -13.12 2.75
C ASN A 46 -2.62 -13.27 1.84
N HIS A 47 -1.47 -12.68 2.19
CA HIS A 47 -0.23 -12.65 1.41
C HIS A 47 -0.38 -12.16 -0.05
N ILE A 48 -1.49 -11.48 -0.34
CA ILE A 48 -1.80 -10.92 -1.67
C ILE A 48 -1.65 -9.40 -1.66
N THR A 49 -1.76 -8.77 -0.49
CA THR A 49 -1.56 -7.33 -0.34
C THR A 49 -0.64 -6.98 0.82
N ALA A 50 -0.03 -5.80 0.75
CA ALA A 50 0.72 -5.20 1.84
C ALA A 50 0.44 -3.69 1.88
N SER A 51 0.53 -3.11 3.07
CA SER A 51 0.29 -1.68 3.27
C SER A 51 1.41 -1.03 4.05
N ALA A 52 1.83 0.16 3.62
CA ALA A 52 2.68 1.05 4.38
C ALA A 52 1.81 2.13 5.04
N TRP A 53 1.67 2.10 6.36
CA TRP A 53 0.77 3.00 7.11
C TRP A 53 1.53 4.20 7.67
N ASN A 54 1.01 5.41 7.48
CA ASN A 54 1.59 6.60 8.10
C ASN A 54 1.50 6.50 9.64
N PRO A 55 2.62 6.42 10.38
CA PRO A 55 2.60 6.25 11.83
C PRO A 55 1.96 7.42 12.61
N GLY A 56 1.76 8.57 11.96
CA GLY A 56 1.21 9.78 12.56
C GLY A 56 -0.30 9.98 12.38
N THR A 57 -1.01 9.08 11.72
CA THR A 57 -2.45 9.26 11.44
C THR A 57 -3.30 9.07 12.69
N CYS A 58 -4.32 9.93 12.87
CA CYS A 58 -5.23 9.83 14.00
C CYS A 58 -6.13 8.60 13.90
N LEU A 59 -6.76 8.16 15.00
CA LEU A 59 -7.60 6.95 15.00
C LEU A 59 -8.79 6.99 14.03
N TYR A 60 -9.21 8.18 13.57
CA TYR A 60 -10.38 8.37 12.71
C TYR A 60 -10.05 8.67 11.26
N TYR A 61 -8.78 8.83 10.92
CA TYR A 61 -8.31 9.16 9.59
C TYR A 61 -7.14 8.27 9.24
N GLN A 62 -7.12 7.71 8.03
CA GLN A 62 -6.03 6.86 7.60
C GLN A 62 -5.31 7.50 6.43
N GLU A 63 -4.02 7.22 6.35
CA GLU A 63 -3.16 7.57 5.24
C GLU A 63 -2.17 6.43 5.06
N MET A 64 -2.21 5.77 3.90
CA MET A 64 -1.38 4.61 3.63
C MET A 64 -1.12 4.44 2.13
N TRP A 65 -0.07 3.70 1.82
CA TRP A 65 0.14 3.12 0.50
C TRP A 65 -0.21 1.64 0.55
N GLU A 66 -0.94 1.13 -0.43
CA GLU A 66 -1.30 -0.29 -0.56
C GLU A 66 -0.67 -0.84 -1.84
N ALA A 67 -0.04 -2.01 -1.74
CA ALA A 67 0.41 -2.81 -2.86
C ALA A 67 -0.40 -4.10 -2.92
N LYS A 68 -0.91 -4.44 -4.10
CA LYS A 68 -1.51 -5.74 -4.40
C LYS A 68 -0.69 -6.47 -5.44
N ARG A 69 -0.34 -7.72 -5.15
CA ARG A 69 0.29 -8.60 -6.14
C ARG A 69 -0.72 -8.89 -7.25
N LEU A 70 -0.28 -8.70 -8.49
CA LEU A 70 -1.04 -9.12 -9.66
C LEU A 70 -0.69 -10.58 -9.93
N ASP A 71 -1.73 -11.41 -10.05
CA ASP A 71 -1.58 -12.74 -10.63
C ASP A 71 -1.42 -12.55 -12.14
N ASP A 72 -0.41 -13.21 -12.73
CA ASP A 72 -0.17 -13.19 -14.18
C ASP A 72 -1.33 -13.82 -14.96
#